data_AF-A0A497NXU5-F1
#
_entry.id   AF-A0A497NXU5-F1
#
_cell.length_a   1.000
_cell.length_b   1.000
_cell.length_c   1.000
_cell.angle_alpha   90.00
_cell.angle_beta   90.00
_cell.angle_gamma   90.00
#
_symmetry.space_group_name_H-M   'P 1'
#
loop_
_entity.id
_entity.type
_entity.pdbx_description
1 polymer ?
#
loop_
_entity_poly.entity_id
_entity_poly.type
_entity_poly.pdbx_seq_one_letter_code
_entity_poly.pdbx_strand_id
1 'polypeptide(L)'
;MTEVIRTAKPWGHELLLGEWQGWKIKILHIKKGCRLSKQYHKEKTEYLFNLNDETLKFIQPFKIHRPEAKDETVDILEISKGSDEDIVRLENDYRRE
;
A
#
# COMPACT_ATOMS: atom_id res chain seq x y z
N MET A 1 3.02 20.69 12.74
CA MET A 1 2.09 19.71 12.14
C MET A 1 2.80 19.13 10.94
N THR A 2 2.85 17.80 10.80
CA THR A 2 3.37 17.16 9.60
C THR A 2 2.32 17.32 8.49
N GLU A 3 2.73 17.79 7.31
CA GLU A 3 1.80 17.90 6.19
C GLU A 3 1.49 16.52 5.61
N VAL A 4 0.21 16.27 5.32
CA VAL A 4 -0.22 15.06 4.62
C VAL A 4 0.04 15.25 3.13
N ILE A 5 0.85 14.36 2.54
CA ILE A 5 1.18 14.41 1.11
C ILE A 5 0.28 13.44 0.36
N ARG A 6 -0.49 13.95 -0.61
CA ARG A 6 -1.37 13.14 -1.47
C ARG A 6 -0.71 12.88 -2.82
N THR A 7 -0.61 11.61 -3.19
CA THR A 7 -0.10 11.20 -4.51
C THR A 7 -1.18 10.42 -5.26
N ALA A 8 -1.59 10.93 -6.42
CA ALA A 8 -2.56 10.25 -7.29
C ALA A 8 -1.98 8.94 -7.85
N LYS A 9 -2.81 7.90 -7.94
CA LYS A 9 -2.44 6.61 -8.51
C LYS A 9 -3.53 6.10 -9.44
N PRO A 10 -3.23 5.23 -10.42
CA PRO A 10 -4.26 4.71 -11.32
C PRO A 10 -5.41 3.97 -10.64
N TRP A 11 -5.15 3.34 -9.48
CA TRP A 11 -6.13 2.64 -8.65
C TRP A 11 -6.84 3.53 -7.61
N GLY A 12 -6.50 4.81 -7.53
CA GLY A 12 -7.00 5.73 -6.50
C GLY A 12 -5.95 6.75 -6.08
N HIS A 13 -5.52 6.72 -4.82
CA HIS A 13 -4.43 7.58 -4.35
C HIS A 13 -3.82 7.03 -3.05
N GLU A 14 -2.62 7.50 -2.72
CA GLU A 14 -2.02 7.32 -1.41
C GLU A 14 -1.95 8.67 -0.68
N LEU A 15 -2.13 8.63 0.64
CA LEU A 15 -1.85 9.73 1.57
C LEU A 15 -0.67 9.32 2.43
N LEU A 16 0.47 9.98 2.31
CA LEU A 16 1.59 9.83 3.24
C LEU A 16 1.32 10.70 4.47
N LEU A 17 1.10 10.05 5.62
CA LEU A 17 0.82 10.72 6.89
C LEU A 17 2.10 11.09 7.64
N GLY A 18 3.17 10.32 7.42
CA GLY A 18 4.46 10.59 8.03
C GLY A 18 5.49 9.54 7.69
N GLU A 19 6.75 9.93 7.81
CA GLU A 19 7.91 9.09 7.65
C GLU A 19 8.94 9.42 8.74
N TRP A 20 9.47 8.39 9.40
CA TRP A 20 10.46 8.57 10.45
C TRP A 20 11.32 7.32 10.65
N GLN A 21 12.65 7.46 10.56
CA GLN A 21 13.62 6.38 10.79
C GLN A 21 13.28 5.07 10.03
N GLY A 22 12.94 5.20 8.75
CA GLY A 22 12.56 4.07 7.89
C GLY A 22 11.16 3.51 8.13
N TRP A 23 10.38 4.09 9.06
CA TRP A 23 8.95 3.84 9.17
C TRP A 23 8.18 4.77 8.24
N LYS A 24 7.14 4.25 7.59
CA LYS A 24 6.16 5.03 6.82
C LYS A 24 4.76 4.68 7.27
N ILE A 25 3.90 5.70 7.31
CA ILE A 25 2.47 5.53 7.57
C ILE A 25 1.72 6.12 6.38
N LYS A 26 0.95 5.29 5.68
CA LYS A 26 0.18 5.68 4.51
C LYS A 26 -1.28 5.24 4.65
N ILE A 27 -2.20 6.02 4.08
CA ILE A 27 -3.53 5.51 3.73
C ILE A 27 -3.53 5.23 2.23
N LEU A 28 -3.84 3.99 1.85
CA LEU A 28 -4.07 3.59 0.47
C LEU A 28 -5.58 3.62 0.20
N HIS A 29 -6.00 4.58 -0.59
CA HIS A 29 -7.38 4.67 -1.05
C HIS A 29 -7.52 3.95 -2.38
N ILE A 30 -8.18 2.80 -2.38
CA ILE A 30 -8.34 1.93 -3.55
C ILE A 30 -9.80 2.00 -4.00
N LYS A 31 -10.03 2.55 -5.20
CA LYS A 31 -11.38 2.66 -5.77
C LYS A 31 -11.97 1.27 -6.03
N LYS A 32 -13.30 1.15 -5.88
CA LYS A 32 -14.05 -0.04 -6.30
C LYS A 32 -13.62 -0.52 -7.70
N GLY A 33 -13.40 -1.82 -7.84
CA GLY A 33 -12.94 -2.49 -9.06
C GLY A 33 -11.46 -2.29 -9.38
N CYS A 34 -10.70 -1.59 -8.52
CA CYS A 34 -9.26 -1.39 -8.70
C CYS A 34 -8.44 -2.26 -7.75
N ARG A 35 -7.16 -2.45 -8.09
CA ARG A 35 -6.20 -3.21 -7.30
C ARG A 35 -4.81 -2.64 -7.47
N LEU A 36 -3.92 -2.89 -6.53
CA LEU A 36 -2.51 -2.58 -6.70
C LEU A 36 -1.86 -3.60 -7.66
N SER A 37 -0.61 -3.35 -8.02
CA SER A 37 0.21 -4.33 -8.74
C SER A 37 0.42 -5.55 -7.84
N LYS A 38 0.51 -6.73 -8.45
CA LYS A 38 0.95 -7.93 -7.72
C LYS A 38 2.44 -7.79 -7.46
N GLN A 39 2.85 -7.83 -6.21
CA GLN A 39 4.19 -7.41 -5.80
C GLN A 39 4.67 -8.13 -4.54
N TYR A 40 5.97 -8.01 -4.27
CA TYR A 40 6.58 -8.31 -2.98
C TYR A 40 7.73 -7.31 -2.73
N HIS A 41 8.15 -7.19 -1.47
CA HIS A 41 9.33 -6.42 -1.07
C HIS A 41 10.47 -7.36 -0.66
N LYS A 42 11.73 -7.01 -0.94
CA LYS A 42 12.88 -7.86 -0.58
C LYS A 42 13.27 -7.72 0.90
N GLU A 43 13.00 -6.57 1.50
CA GLU A 43 13.39 -6.19 2.85
C GLU A 43 12.24 -5.54 3.64
N LYS A 44 11.37 -4.76 2.98
CA LYS A 44 10.28 -4.02 3.64
C LYS A 44 9.27 -4.98 4.31
N THR A 45 8.86 -4.65 5.54
CA THR A 45 7.73 -5.27 6.24
C THR A 45 6.54 -4.31 6.29
N GLU A 46 5.32 -4.85 6.19
CA GLU A 46 4.11 -4.04 6.10
C GLU A 46 2.98 -4.61 6.97
N TYR A 47 2.31 -3.74 7.71
CA TYR A 47 1.04 -4.01 8.37
C TYR A 47 -0.04 -3.29 7.57
N LEU A 48 -0.99 -4.06 7.05
CA LEU A 48 -2.13 -3.56 6.29
C LEU A 48 -3.38 -3.72 7.16
N PHE A 49 -3.88 -2.61 7.70
CA PHE A 49 -5.12 -2.57 8.45
C PHE A 49 -6.23 -2.01 7.56
N ASN A 50 -7.23 -2.83 7.25
CA ASN A 50 -8.38 -2.41 6.46
C ASN A 50 -9.33 -1.59 7.35
N LEU A 51 -9.57 -0.34 6.99
CA LEU A 51 -10.42 0.57 7.77
C LEU A 51 -11.92 0.27 7.61
N ASN A 52 -12.32 -0.48 6.59
CA ASN A 52 -13.71 -0.83 6.34
C ASN A 52 -14.19 -2.01 7.22
N ASP A 53 -13.34 -3.01 7.42
CA ASP A 53 -13.71 -4.28 8.07
C ASP A 53 -12.83 -4.66 9.28
N GLU A 54 -11.92 -3.76 9.68
CA GLU A 54 -11.02 -3.90 10.83
C GLU A 54 -10.08 -5.13 10.75
N THR A 55 -9.86 -5.67 9.56
CA THR A 55 -8.93 -6.79 9.37
C THR A 55 -7.48 -6.31 9.30
N LEU A 56 -6.59 -7.00 10.02
CA LEU A 56 -5.15 -6.76 9.99
C LEU A 56 -4.42 -7.87 9.25
N LYS A 57 -3.51 -7.49 8.34
CA LYS A 57 -2.58 -8.41 7.69
C LYS A 57 -1.15 -7.96 7.90
N PHE A 58 -0.29 -8.87 8.35
CA PHE A 58 1.14 -8.68 8.37
C PHE A 58 1.77 -9.30 7.12
N ILE A 59 2.56 -8.49 6.40
CA ILE A 59 3.25 -8.84 5.18
C ILE A 59 4.74 -8.85 5.46
N GLN A 60 5.33 -10.04 5.40
CA GLN A 60 6.76 -10.25 5.54
C GLN A 60 7.48 -10.01 4.20
N PRO A 61 8.81 -9.78 4.21
CA PRO A 61 9.60 -9.75 3.00
C PRO A 61 9.40 -11.03 2.18
N PHE A 62 9.47 -10.90 0.87
CA PHE A 62 9.18 -11.93 -0.15
C PHE A 62 7.73 -12.44 -0.18
N LYS A 63 6.84 -11.97 0.71
CA LYS A 63 5.42 -12.33 0.64
C LYS A 63 4.76 -11.63 -0.55
N ILE A 64 4.42 -12.42 -1.57
CA ILE A 64 3.61 -11.95 -2.70
C ILE A 64 2.23 -11.57 -2.20
N HIS A 65 1.79 -10.36 -2.51
CA HIS A 65 0.48 -9.84 -2.14
C HIS A 65 -0.04 -8.85 -3.20
N ARG A 66 -1.35 -8.57 -3.16
CA ARG A 66 -2.03 -7.66 -4.06
C ARG A 66 -3.30 -7.10 -3.39
N PRO A 67 -3.23 -5.92 -2.75
CA PRO A 67 -4.42 -5.26 -2.24
C PRO A 67 -5.41 -4.94 -3.36
N GLU A 68 -6.69 -5.21 -3.12
CA GLU A 68 -7.76 -5.11 -4.12
C GLU A 68 -9.06 -4.67 -3.44
N ALA A 69 -9.78 -3.78 -4.10
CA ALA A 69 -11.10 -3.28 -3.70
C ALA A 69 -12.15 -3.83 -4.67
N LYS A 70 -12.74 -5.00 -4.36
CA LYS A 70 -13.63 -5.71 -5.30
C LYS A 70 -15.01 -5.06 -5.39
N ASP A 71 -15.76 -5.14 -4.30
CA ASP A 71 -17.19 -4.82 -4.28
C ASP A 71 -17.47 -3.36 -3.91
N GLU A 72 -16.54 -2.74 -3.19
CA GLU A 72 -16.58 -1.36 -2.73
C GLU A 72 -15.19 -0.75 -2.70
N THR A 73 -15.12 0.57 -2.54
CA THR A 73 -13.87 1.30 -2.30
C THR A 73 -13.34 0.95 -0.92
N VAL A 74 -12.04 0.71 -0.81
CA VAL A 74 -11.39 0.34 0.45
C VAL A 74 -10.30 1.35 0.79
N ASP A 75 -10.27 1.76 2.05
CA ASP A 75 -9.15 2.50 2.63
C ASP A 75 -8.33 1.57 3.53
N ILE A 76 -7.03 1.46 3.24
CA ILE A 76 -6.10 0.63 4.01
C ILE A 76 -5.08 1.54 4.69
N LEU A 77 -4.97 1.45 6.01
CA LEU A 77 -3.82 2.00 6.74
C LEU A 77 -2.64 1.04 6.58
N GLU A 78 -1.64 1.47 5.81
CA GLU A 78 -0.33 0.81 5.72
C GLU A 78 0.61 1.43 6.75
N ILE A 79 1.15 0.59 7.63
CA ILE A 79 2.29 0.93 8.48
C ILE A 79 3.43 0.03 8.05
N SER A 80 4.53 0.60 7.61
CA SER A 80 5.63 -0.19 7.07
C SER A 80 6.99 0.26 7.56
N LYS A 81 7.95 -0.68 7.55
CA LYS A 81 9.35 -0.43 7.88
C LYS A 81 10.25 -0.93 6.74
N GLY A 82 11.07 -0.04 6.21
CA GLY A 82 11.98 -0.31 5.09
C GLY A 82 11.88 0.74 3.98
N SER A 83 12.45 0.41 2.82
CA SER A 83 12.43 1.26 1.62
C SER A 83 11.26 0.89 0.71
N ASP A 84 10.75 1.84 -0.08
CA ASP A 84 9.80 1.55 -1.17
C ASP A 84 10.54 1.14 -2.47
N GLU A 85 11.86 1.26 -2.51
CA GLU A 85 12.70 1.01 -3.70
C GLU A 85 13.00 -0.48 -3.92
N ASP A 86 12.81 -1.31 -2.89
CA ASP A 86 13.09 -2.76 -2.93
C ASP A 86 11.91 -3.59 -3.49
N ILE A 87 10.87 -2.91 -3.98
CA ILE A 87 9.65 -3.52 -4.49
C ILE A 87 9.91 -4.26 -5.81
N VAL A 88 9.40 -5.48 -5.90
CA VAL A 88 9.40 -6.28 -7.14
C VAL A 88 7.96 -6.50 -7.59
N ARG A 89 7.65 -6.01 -8.79
CA ARG A 89 6.32 -6.13 -9.40
C ARG A 89 6.27 -7.32 -10.35
N LEU A 90 5.32 -8.22 -10.14
CA LEU A 90 5.10 -9.43 -10.92
C LEU A 90 4.01 -9.24 -11.99
N GLU A 91 2.95 -8.49 -11.65
CA GLU A 91 1.89 -8.11 -12.59
C GLU A 91 1.56 -6.64 -12.39
N ASN A 92 1.54 -5.90 -13.49
CA ASN A 92 1.40 -4.46 -13.47
C ASN A 92 0.28 -4.00 -14.41
N ASP A 93 -0.93 -3.93 -13.86
CA ASP A 93 -2.13 -3.52 -14.61
C ASP A 93 -2.00 -2.11 -15.22
N TYR A 94 -1.10 -1.27 -14.68
CA TYR A 94 -0.99 0.14 -15.03
C TYR A 94 0.35 0.54 -15.65
N ARG A 95 1.17 -0.44 -16.07
CA ARG A 95 2.48 -0.21 -16.73
C ARG A 95 3.37 0.81 -16.00
N ARG A 96 3.37 0.78 -14.67
CA ARG A 96 4.30 1.58 -13.85
C ARG A 96 5.74 1.12 -14.10
N GLU A 97 6.69 2.04 -14.22
CA GLU A 97 8.12 1.70 -14.20
C GLU A 97 8.53 1.06 -12.86
#